data_AF-A0A7W1LU58-F1
#
_entry.id   AF-A0A7W1LU58-F1
#
_cell.length_a   1.000
_cell.length_b   1.000
_cell.length_c   1.000
_cell.angle_alpha   90.00
_cell.angle_beta   90.00
_cell.angle_gamma   90.00
#
_symmetry.space_group_name_H-M   'P 1'
#
loop_
_entity.id
_entity.type
_entity.pdbx_description
1 polymer ?
#
loop_
_entity_poly.entity_id
_entity_poly.type
_entity_poly.pdbx_seq_one_letter_code
_entity_poly.pdbx_strand_id
1 'polypeptide(L)' 'MNDDGTCPTCGAKLEEPEIRPVGDEEDLRAPWHFKLMVVALVVYLVWRFWEILA' A
#
# COMPACT_ATOMS: atom_id res chain seq x y z
N MET A 1 -3.55 -17.47 24.72
CA MET A 1 -2.09 -17.31 24.74
C MET A 1 -1.69 -17.43 26.20
N ASN A 2 -0.73 -18.30 26.50
CA ASN A 2 -0.18 -18.40 27.86
C ASN A 2 0.67 -17.14 28.15
N ASP A 3 0.95 -16.88 29.43
CA ASP A 3 1.72 -15.71 29.87
C ASP A 3 3.14 -15.66 29.28
N ASP A 4 3.68 -16.79 28.82
CA ASP A 4 4.99 -16.93 28.17
C ASP A 4 4.96 -16.74 26.64
N GLY A 5 3.81 -16.35 26.09
CA GLY A 5 3.62 -16.09 24.66
C GLY A 5 3.39 -17.34 23.80
N THR A 6 3.02 -18.45 24.43
CA THR A 6 2.81 -19.74 23.76
C THR A 6 1.32 -20.00 23.47
N CYS A 7 1.02 -20.69 22.38
CA CYS A 7 -0.34 -21.13 22.05
C CYS A 7 -0.81 -22.24 23.02
N PRO A 8 -1.93 -22.06 23.74
CA PRO A 8 -2.41 -23.02 24.74
C PRO A 8 -2.93 -24.34 24.15
N THR A 9 -3.14 -24.39 22.82
CA THR A 9 -3.72 -25.57 22.14
C THR A 9 -2.66 -26.50 21.54
N CYS A 10 -1.58 -25.94 20.97
CA CYS A 10 -0.55 -26.72 20.28
C CYS A 10 0.86 -26.51 20.83
N GLY A 11 1.05 -25.60 21.79
CA GLY A 11 2.37 -25.32 22.37
C GLY A 11 3.32 -24.54 21.44
N ALA A 12 2.85 -24.06 20.29
CA ALA A 12 3.67 -23.26 19.39
C ALA A 12 3.99 -21.89 20.02
N LYS A 13 5.26 -21.49 19.99
CA LYS A 13 5.69 -20.12 20.31
C LYS A 13 5.11 -19.18 19.27
N LEU A 14 4.32 -18.19 19.69
CA LEU A 14 3.85 -17.16 18.79
C LEU A 14 5.01 -16.16 18.66
N GLU A 15 5.68 -16.16 17.51
CA GLU A 15 6.58 -15.05 17.15
C GLU A 15 5.71 -13.81 16.97
N GLU A 16 5.95 -12.79 17.78
CA GLU A 16 5.42 -11.45 17.55
C GLU A 16 5.91 -11.04 16.15
N PRO A 17 5.02 -10.65 15.22
CA PRO A 17 5.47 -10.21 13.92
C PRO A 17 6.44 -9.05 14.14
N GLU A 18 7.70 -9.22 13.73
CA GLU A 18 8.62 -8.09 13.65
C GLU A 18 7.96 -7.08 12.72
N ILE A 19 7.50 -5.96 13.30
CA ILE A 19 7.09 -4.78 12.54
C ILE A 19 8.38 -4.34 11.87
N ARG A 20 8.62 -4.84 10.65
CA ARG A 20 9.71 -4.37 9.82
C ARG A 20 9.50 -2.86 9.70
N PRO A 21 10.53 -2.03 9.96
CA PRO A 21 10.44 -0.63 9.60
C PRO A 21 10.01 -0.60 8.14
N VAL A 22 8.90 0.09 7.85
CA VAL A 22 8.44 0.32 6.48
C VAL A 22 9.68 0.79 5.72
N GLY A 23 10.02 0.06 4.65
CA GLY A 23 11.29 0.17 3.96
C GLY A 23 11.58 1.61 3.55
N ASP A 24 12.85 1.84 3.26
CA ASP A 24 13.46 3.09 2.83
C ASP A 24 12.55 3.90 1.88
N GLU A 25 12.72 5.23 1.79
CA GLU A 25 11.86 6.17 1.04
C GLU A 25 11.43 5.73 -0.38
N GLU A 26 12.18 4.81 -0.98
CA GLU A 26 11.88 4.13 -2.25
C GLU A 26 10.66 3.18 -2.19
N ASP A 27 10.40 2.51 -1.07
CA ASP A 27 9.25 1.61 -0.84
C ASP A 27 7.94 2.38 -0.64
N LEU A 28 8.04 3.64 -0.19
CA LEU A 28 6.93 4.60 -0.10
C LEU A 28 6.60 5.26 -1.46
N ARG A 29 7.47 5.11 -2.46
CA ARG A 29 7.25 5.69 -3.78
C ARG A 29 6.19 4.88 -4.52
N ALA A 30 5.07 5.53 -4.83
CA ALA A 30 4.02 4.91 -5.63
C ALA A 30 4.61 4.26 -6.90
N PRO A 31 4.23 2.99 -7.22
CA PRO A 31 4.76 2.28 -8.37
C PRO A 31 4.68 3.10 -9.66
N TRP A 32 5.69 2.98 -10.54
CA TRP A 32 5.78 3.79 -11.76
C TRP A 32 4.51 3.76 -12.62
N HIS A 33 3.86 2.59 -12.71
CA HIS A 33 2.60 2.41 -13.42
C HIS A 33 1.43 3.20 -12.80
N PHE A 34 1.39 3.40 -11.48
CA PHE A 34 0.37 4.22 -10.82
C PHE A 34 0.41 5.67 -11.29
N LYS A 35 1.61 6.24 -11.46
CA LYS A 35 1.79 7.59 -11.99
C LYS A 35 1.26 7.72 -13.42
N LEU A 36 1.41 6.70 -14.27
CA LEU A 36 0.86 6.70 -15.62
C LEU A 36 -0.67 6.75 -15.65
N MET A 37 -1.32 5.99 -14.76
CA MET A 37 -2.79 6.03 -14.63
C MET A 37 -3.29 7.42 -14.22
N VAL A 38 -2.60 8.09 -13.30
CA VAL A 38 -2.93 9.46 -12.90
C VAL A 38 -2.76 10.44 -14.07
N VAL A 39 -1.67 10.33 -14.83
CA VAL A 39 -1.44 11.19 -16.01
C VAL A 39 -2.54 10.98 -17.06
N ALA A 40 -2.88 9.73 -17.38
CA ALA A 40 -3.92 9.41 -18.34
C ALA A 40 -5.29 9.98 -17.90
N LEU A 41 -5.61 9.87 -16.60
CA LEU A 41 -6.83 10.44 -16.03
C LEU A 41 -6.86 11.97 -16.18
N VAL A 42 -5.79 12.66 -15.81
CA VAL A 42 -5.73 14.13 -15.91
C VAL A 42 -5.89 14.59 -17.36
N VAL A 43 -5.21 13.93 -18.31
CA VAL A 43 -5.34 14.23 -19.75
C VAL A 43 -6.78 14.04 -20.22
N TYR A 44 -7.42 12.93 -19.86
CA TYR A 44 -8.81 12.67 -20.22
C TYR A 44 -9.76 13.71 -19.64
N LEU A 45 -9.59 14.07 -18.37
CA LEU A 45 -10.44 15.06 -17.71
C LEU A 45 -10.27 16.45 -18.31
N VAL A 46 -9.04 16.87 -18.64
CA VAL A 46 -8.80 18.16 -19.31
C VAL A 46 -9.42 18.17 -20.70
N TRP A 47 -9.23 17.11 -21.48
CA TRP A 47 -9.87 16.96 -22.78
C TRP A 47 -11.39 17.02 -22.69
N ARG A 48 -11.97 16.27 -21.74
CA ARG A 48 -13.41 16.20 -21.51
C ARG A 48 -13.99 17.52 -21.02
N PHE A 49 -13.25 18.23 -20.17
CA PHE A 49 -13.65 19.54 -19.67
C PHE A 49 -13.66 20.58 -20.79
N TRP A 50 -12.69 20.50 -21.70
CA TRP A 50 -12.68 21.32 -22.91
C TRP A 50 -13.89 21.02 -23.81
N GLU A 51 -14.18 19.74 -24.07
CA GLU A 51 -15.33 19.31 -24.88
C GLU A 51 -16.67 19.79 -24.33
N ILE A 52 -16.81 19.93 -23.01
CA ILE A 52 -18.06 20.36 -22.37
C ILE A 52 -18.21 21.89 -22.38
N LEU A 53 -17.10 22.65 -22.35
CA LEU A 53 -17.11 24.11 -22.23
C LEU A 53 -16.95 24.87 -23.56
N ALA A 54 -16.38 24.23 -24.58
CA ALA A 54 -16.17 24.80 -25.91
C ALA A 54 -17.25 24.31 -26.89
#